data_AF-A0A139R594-F1
#
_entry.id   AF-A0A139R594-F1
#
_cell.length_a   1.000
_cell.length_b   1.000
_cell.length_c   1.000
_cell.angle_alpha   90.00
_cell.angle_beta   90.00
_cell.angle_gamma   90.00
#
_symmetry.space_group_name_H-M   'P 1'
#
loop_
_entity.id
_entity.type
_entity.pdbx_description
1 polymer ?
#
loop_
_entity_poly.entity_id
_entity_poly.type
_entity_poly.pdbx_seq_one_letter_code
_entity_poly.pdbx_strand_id
1 'polypeptide(L)'
;MSNCITRYNNDAGLQVTAGAYQNTIEYVCSYRNCDVYTRGGNADGFAPKLGAGRGNTFSYCYAWDNSDDGWDSYDKSGDVTPDISYTYCAVWNNGNPDVFTGKYDFDNGNSLDENLLLVQLIEAQDSSFATNYANGQFSLPTSSFIQTDAGTVSPSTWTGSSYDGNPNGFKLGSAYSTSSATRTLSYCLAFDESKKGFDNNNSSVTGNFNHCIAFDNGYNYYIQPLTITGWSAVYGFSGTSSDKLPSGYSVSTPSTSTQSSIRSTVESTKNAIIASCQANKIPGKVTFNIF
;
A
#
# COMPACT_ATOMS: atom_id res chain seq x y z
N MET A 1 -10.87 7.53 -14.54
CA MET A 1 -11.56 6.45 -13.82
C MET A 1 -12.03 6.98 -12.49
N SER A 2 -13.28 6.75 -12.11
CA SER A 2 -13.75 7.18 -10.79
C SER A 2 -14.75 6.21 -10.19
N ASN A 3 -14.88 6.24 -8.86
CA ASN A 3 -15.86 5.47 -8.09
C ASN A 3 -15.72 3.95 -8.29
N CYS A 4 -14.54 3.42 -7.99
CA CYS A 4 -14.23 2.00 -8.22
C CYS A 4 -13.65 1.34 -6.97
N ILE A 5 -13.87 0.02 -6.86
CA ILE A 5 -13.17 -0.84 -5.91
C ILE A 5 -12.40 -1.87 -6.72
N THR A 6 -11.10 -1.97 -6.50
CA THR A 6 -10.20 -2.96 -7.12
C THR A 6 -9.63 -3.85 -6.04
N ARG A 7 -10.13 -5.09 -5.94
CA ARG A 7 -9.74 -6.02 -4.89
C ARG A 7 -9.73 -7.46 -5.38
N TYR A 8 -8.98 -8.31 -4.69
CA TYR A 8 -8.86 -9.75 -4.98
C TYR A 8 -8.30 -10.03 -6.39
N ASN A 9 -7.56 -9.09 -6.96
CA ASN A 9 -6.86 -9.32 -8.22
C ASN A 9 -5.56 -10.09 -7.96
N ASN A 10 -5.16 -10.94 -8.90
CA ASN A 10 -3.92 -11.72 -8.84
C ASN A 10 -2.69 -10.95 -9.38
N ASP A 11 -2.77 -9.62 -9.31
CA ASP A 11 -1.80 -8.61 -9.72
C ASP A 11 -2.29 -7.26 -9.14
N ALA A 12 -1.62 -6.15 -9.45
CA ALA A 12 -1.98 -4.83 -8.96
C ALA A 12 -3.45 -4.49 -9.25
N GLY A 13 -4.10 -3.81 -8.31
CA GLY A 13 -5.52 -3.48 -8.45
C GLY A 13 -5.81 -2.52 -9.62
N LEU A 14 -4.95 -1.52 -9.82
CA LEU A 14 -5.04 -0.59 -10.95
C LEU A 14 -3.64 -0.20 -11.44
N GLN A 15 -3.31 -0.55 -12.67
CA GLN A 15 -2.04 -0.18 -13.31
C GLN A 15 -2.24 0.85 -14.42
N VAL A 16 -1.40 1.89 -14.42
CA VAL A 16 -1.26 2.87 -15.52
C VAL A 16 0.15 2.71 -16.06
N THR A 17 0.32 2.35 -17.33
CA THR A 17 1.62 1.92 -17.88
C THR A 17 1.71 2.16 -19.38
N ALA A 18 2.85 1.86 -20.00
CA ALA A 18 3.04 1.77 -21.46
C ALA A 18 2.52 3.00 -22.23
N GLY A 19 2.82 4.19 -21.72
CA GLY A 19 2.47 5.47 -22.32
C GLY A 19 1.08 6.00 -21.96
N ALA A 20 0.27 5.30 -21.17
CA ALA A 20 -1.05 5.79 -20.75
C ALA A 20 -0.93 7.12 -20.00
N TYR A 21 -1.54 8.17 -20.55
CA TYR A 21 -1.35 9.57 -20.13
C TYR A 21 -2.68 10.26 -19.83
N GLN A 22 -2.62 11.36 -19.06
CA GLN A 22 -3.78 12.21 -18.72
C GLN A 22 -4.94 11.43 -18.07
N ASN A 23 -4.62 10.44 -17.25
CA ASN A 23 -5.63 9.73 -16.48
C ASN A 23 -5.93 10.47 -15.17
N THR A 24 -7.21 10.67 -14.91
CA THR A 24 -7.72 11.16 -13.62
C THR A 24 -8.36 10.00 -12.89
N ILE A 25 -7.77 9.59 -11.76
CA ILE A 25 -8.20 8.48 -10.91
C ILE A 25 -8.76 9.06 -9.61
N GLU A 26 -10.06 8.89 -9.36
CA GLU A 26 -10.73 9.53 -8.23
C GLU A 26 -11.69 8.60 -7.47
N TYR A 27 -11.71 8.69 -6.14
CA TYR A 27 -12.64 7.89 -5.30
C TYR A 27 -12.47 6.38 -5.52
N VAL A 28 -11.22 5.92 -5.57
CA VAL A 28 -10.88 4.51 -5.81
C VAL A 28 -10.29 3.87 -4.55
N CYS A 29 -10.84 2.73 -4.17
CA CYS A 29 -10.29 1.87 -3.12
C CYS A 29 -9.62 0.66 -3.75
N SER A 30 -8.35 0.42 -3.43
CA SER A 30 -7.61 -0.73 -3.95
C SER A 30 -7.02 -1.57 -2.83
N TYR A 31 -7.53 -2.78 -2.63
CA TYR A 31 -7.14 -3.56 -1.45
C TYR A 31 -7.20 -5.06 -1.64
N ARG A 32 -6.45 -5.81 -0.83
CA ARG A 32 -6.43 -7.29 -0.89
C ARG A 32 -6.15 -7.83 -2.30
N ASN A 33 -5.33 -7.11 -3.05
CA ASN A 33 -4.75 -7.62 -4.29
C ASN A 33 -3.49 -8.41 -3.95
N CYS A 34 -3.33 -9.59 -4.55
CA CYS A 34 -2.21 -10.48 -4.25
C CYS A 34 -1.88 -11.37 -5.43
N ASP A 35 -0.66 -11.23 -5.93
CA ASP A 35 -0.03 -12.10 -6.90
C ASP A 35 0.58 -13.33 -6.21
N VAL A 36 -0.24 -14.37 -5.96
CA VAL A 36 0.22 -15.58 -5.25
C VAL A 36 1.39 -16.25 -5.95
N TYR A 37 1.36 -16.26 -7.29
CA TYR A 37 2.38 -16.91 -8.12
C TYR A 37 3.76 -16.24 -8.00
N THR A 38 3.81 -14.91 -7.95
CA THR A 38 5.05 -14.14 -7.75
C THR A 38 5.28 -13.74 -6.29
N ARG A 39 4.69 -14.54 -5.37
CA ARG A 39 4.98 -14.51 -3.93
C ARG A 39 4.70 -13.16 -3.28
N GLY A 40 3.68 -12.47 -3.80
CA GLY A 40 3.20 -11.19 -3.31
C GLY A 40 4.03 -9.98 -3.73
N GLY A 41 5.07 -10.16 -4.56
CA GLY A 41 6.04 -9.12 -4.89
C GLY A 41 5.64 -8.19 -6.04
N ASN A 42 4.40 -8.24 -6.55
CA ASN A 42 3.95 -7.40 -7.68
C ASN A 42 2.60 -6.70 -7.46
N ALA A 43 1.71 -7.24 -6.64
CA ALA A 43 0.33 -6.74 -6.55
C ALA A 43 0.23 -5.54 -5.61
N ASP A 44 0.37 -4.37 -6.22
CA ASP A 44 0.16 -3.08 -5.57
C ASP A 44 -1.33 -2.72 -5.47
N GLY A 45 -1.65 -1.75 -4.61
CA GLY A 45 -2.91 -1.04 -4.71
C GLY A 45 -3.02 -0.30 -6.05
N PHE A 46 -2.04 0.55 -6.34
CA PHE A 46 -2.00 1.38 -7.55
C PHE A 46 -0.60 1.40 -8.16
N ALA A 47 -0.50 1.14 -9.45
CA ALA A 47 0.77 0.97 -10.15
C ALA A 47 0.91 1.93 -11.36
N PRO A 48 1.10 3.25 -11.16
CA PRO A 48 1.49 4.16 -12.24
C PRO A 48 2.98 3.99 -12.59
N LYS A 49 3.30 2.91 -13.32
CA LYS A 49 4.66 2.37 -13.45
C LYS A 49 5.00 1.87 -14.86
N LEU A 50 6.27 1.50 -15.08
CA LEU A 50 6.76 0.92 -16.34
C LEU A 50 6.41 1.79 -17.56
N GLY A 51 6.83 3.06 -17.50
CA GLY A 51 6.64 4.03 -18.57
C GLY A 51 5.20 4.56 -18.68
N ALA A 52 4.53 4.80 -17.57
CA ALA A 52 3.26 5.51 -17.58
C ALA A 52 3.44 6.91 -18.20
N GLY A 53 2.48 7.37 -18.99
CA GLY A 53 2.57 8.68 -19.63
C GLY A 53 2.40 9.85 -18.67
N ARG A 54 2.51 11.09 -19.18
CA ARG A 54 2.40 12.30 -18.34
C ARG A 54 0.99 12.60 -17.86
N GLY A 55 0.88 13.36 -16.77
CA GLY A 55 -0.37 13.99 -16.34
C GLY A 55 -1.35 13.05 -15.64
N ASN A 56 -0.85 11.97 -15.05
CA ASN A 56 -1.67 11.05 -14.26
C ASN A 56 -1.89 11.62 -12.85
N THR A 57 -3.13 11.57 -12.38
CA THR A 57 -3.55 12.16 -11.10
C THR A 57 -4.38 11.18 -10.30
N PHE A 58 -4.16 11.16 -8.98
CA PHE A 58 -4.91 10.37 -8.01
C PHE A 58 -5.51 11.30 -6.97
N SER A 59 -6.81 11.22 -6.72
CA SER A 59 -7.47 12.02 -5.68
C SER A 59 -8.50 11.23 -4.90
N TYR A 60 -8.46 11.31 -3.56
CA TYR A 60 -9.34 10.53 -2.68
C TYR A 60 -9.26 9.02 -2.98
N CYS A 61 -8.04 8.52 -3.15
CA CYS A 61 -7.77 7.11 -3.39
C CYS A 61 -7.15 6.48 -2.15
N TYR A 62 -7.48 5.23 -1.88
CA TYR A 62 -7.06 4.53 -0.67
C TYR A 62 -6.55 3.15 -1.01
N ALA A 63 -5.37 2.77 -0.51
CA ALA A 63 -4.81 1.45 -0.72
C ALA A 63 -4.43 0.76 0.59
N TRP A 64 -4.88 -0.49 0.78
CA TRP A 64 -4.54 -1.25 1.97
C TRP A 64 -4.53 -2.74 1.74
N ASP A 65 -3.85 -3.48 2.61
CA ASP A 65 -3.85 -4.95 2.58
C ASP A 65 -3.45 -5.52 1.20
N ASN A 66 -2.68 -4.79 0.38
CA ASN A 66 -2.14 -5.31 -0.89
C ASN A 66 -0.84 -6.07 -0.61
N SER A 67 -0.45 -7.03 -1.44
CA SER A 67 0.69 -7.90 -1.12
C SER A 67 2.06 -7.25 -1.35
N ASP A 68 2.18 -6.24 -2.21
CA ASP A 68 3.43 -5.47 -2.37
C ASP A 68 3.29 -4.09 -1.71
N ASP A 69 3.04 -3.03 -2.48
CA ASP A 69 2.89 -1.67 -1.95
C ASP A 69 1.46 -1.12 -2.03
N GLY A 70 1.22 0.00 -1.35
CA GLY A 70 0.02 0.81 -1.59
C GLY A 70 0.05 1.47 -2.98
N TRP A 71 1.17 2.11 -3.31
CA TRP A 71 1.47 2.71 -4.61
C TRP A 71 2.87 2.34 -5.06
N ASP A 72 3.01 1.96 -6.33
CA ASP A 72 4.30 1.70 -6.98
C ASP A 72 4.46 2.48 -8.28
N SER A 73 5.50 3.32 -8.35
CA SER A 73 5.88 4.07 -9.55
C SER A 73 7.18 3.56 -10.20
N TYR A 74 7.50 2.27 -10.01
CA TYR A 74 8.73 1.65 -10.49
C TYR A 74 8.88 1.70 -12.03
N ASP A 75 10.00 2.23 -12.49
CA ASP A 75 10.43 2.08 -13.89
C ASP A 75 11.59 1.09 -13.97
N LYS A 76 11.69 0.34 -15.07
CA LYS A 76 12.91 -0.38 -15.46
C LYS A 76 13.75 0.49 -16.40
N SER A 77 14.97 0.04 -16.70
CA SER A 77 15.85 0.72 -17.65
C SER A 77 15.14 0.97 -19.00
N GLY A 78 15.17 2.23 -19.45
CA GLY A 78 14.56 2.67 -20.70
C GLY A 78 13.13 3.21 -20.56
N ASP A 79 12.45 2.93 -19.45
CA ASP A 79 11.13 3.48 -19.16
C ASP A 79 11.25 4.88 -18.55
N VAL A 80 10.24 5.71 -18.80
CA VAL A 80 10.12 7.05 -18.21
C VAL A 80 8.67 7.25 -17.80
N THR A 81 8.42 7.27 -16.50
CA THR A 81 7.16 7.74 -15.91
C THR A 81 7.29 9.20 -15.45
N PRO A 82 6.71 10.18 -16.17
CA PRO A 82 6.77 11.61 -15.84
C PRO A 82 5.97 11.96 -14.58
N ASP A 83 5.61 13.23 -14.41
CA ASP A 83 4.94 13.74 -13.22
C ASP A 83 3.66 12.98 -12.84
N ILE A 84 3.53 12.71 -11.53
CA ILE A 84 2.34 12.14 -10.91
C ILE A 84 1.92 13.02 -9.72
N SER A 85 0.62 13.29 -9.61
CA SER A 85 0.05 14.02 -8.48
C SER A 85 -0.89 13.15 -7.65
N TYR A 86 -0.79 13.27 -6.33
CA TYR A 86 -1.58 12.54 -5.33
C TYR A 86 -2.21 13.57 -4.39
N THR A 87 -3.53 13.55 -4.24
CA THR A 87 -4.25 14.50 -3.37
C THR A 87 -5.25 13.77 -2.48
N TYR A 88 -5.20 13.95 -1.16
CA TYR A 88 -6.08 13.25 -0.22
C TYR A 88 -6.05 11.72 -0.35
N CYS A 89 -4.89 11.16 -0.69
CA CYS A 89 -4.69 9.71 -0.77
C CYS A 89 -4.19 9.15 0.56
N ALA A 90 -4.54 7.90 0.87
CA ALA A 90 -4.02 7.22 2.06
C ALA A 90 -3.63 5.76 1.82
N VAL A 91 -2.63 5.30 2.57
CA VAL A 91 -2.09 3.94 2.54
C VAL A 91 -1.97 3.36 3.95
N TRP A 92 -2.32 2.08 4.11
CA TRP A 92 -2.07 1.35 5.35
C TRP A 92 -1.93 -0.18 5.17
N ASN A 93 -1.11 -0.82 6.00
CA ASN A 93 -0.98 -2.28 6.11
C ASN A 93 -0.75 -3.01 4.76
N ASN A 94 0.01 -2.41 3.83
CA ASN A 94 0.41 -3.10 2.61
C ASN A 94 1.63 -3.99 2.89
N GLY A 95 1.85 -4.98 2.02
CA GLY A 95 2.93 -5.97 2.12
C GLY A 95 2.82 -6.94 3.29
N ASN A 96 1.62 -7.15 3.82
CA ASN A 96 1.38 -8.06 4.94
C ASN A 96 0.91 -9.44 4.46
N PRO A 97 1.77 -10.49 4.51
CA PRO A 97 1.40 -11.83 4.03
C PRO A 97 0.28 -12.49 4.84
N ASP A 98 0.12 -12.11 6.11
CA ASP A 98 -0.88 -12.71 7.00
C ASP A 98 -2.31 -12.35 6.58
N VAL A 99 -2.50 -11.28 5.82
CA VAL A 99 -3.79 -10.95 5.18
C VAL A 99 -4.25 -12.10 4.29
N PHE A 100 -3.35 -12.61 3.44
CA PHE A 100 -3.72 -13.53 2.36
C PHE A 100 -3.97 -14.97 2.82
N THR A 101 -3.58 -15.29 4.05
CA THR A 101 -3.91 -16.57 4.68
C THR A 101 -5.11 -16.49 5.62
N GLY A 102 -5.69 -15.30 5.82
CA GLY A 102 -6.74 -15.03 6.80
C GLY A 102 -6.24 -14.86 8.24
N LYS A 103 -4.93 -15.01 8.49
CA LYS A 103 -4.34 -14.84 9.82
C LYS A 103 -4.55 -13.43 10.37
N TYR A 104 -4.36 -12.41 9.55
CA TYR A 104 -4.56 -11.02 9.97
C TYR A 104 -6.00 -10.79 10.42
N ASP A 105 -6.99 -11.29 9.67
CA ASP A 105 -8.39 -11.21 10.06
C ASP A 105 -8.67 -11.98 11.35
N PHE A 106 -8.06 -13.15 11.52
CA PHE A 106 -8.25 -14.01 12.69
C PHE A 106 -7.78 -13.33 13.96
N ASP A 107 -6.57 -12.75 13.91
CA ASP A 107 -5.96 -12.04 15.03
C ASP A 107 -6.74 -10.78 15.41
N ASN A 108 -7.54 -10.22 14.49
CA ASN A 108 -8.41 -9.07 14.71
C ASN A 108 -9.88 -9.45 14.98
N GLY A 109 -10.19 -10.75 15.10
CA GLY A 109 -11.55 -11.24 15.38
C GLY A 109 -12.54 -11.07 14.22
N ASN A 110 -12.05 -10.89 13.00
CA ASN A 110 -12.87 -10.81 11.79
C ASN A 110 -13.20 -12.21 11.25
N SER A 111 -14.23 -12.29 10.41
CA SER A 111 -14.54 -13.52 9.66
C SER A 111 -13.50 -13.79 8.57
N LEU A 112 -13.30 -15.06 8.22
CA LEU A 112 -12.44 -15.47 7.13
C LEU A 112 -12.93 -14.86 5.81
N ASP A 113 -12.03 -14.24 5.06
CA ASP A 113 -12.31 -13.73 3.71
C ASP A 113 -12.00 -14.80 2.66
N GLU A 114 -13.01 -15.63 2.37
CA GLU A 114 -12.94 -16.72 1.39
C GLU A 114 -12.78 -16.24 -0.08
N ASN A 115 -12.77 -14.92 -0.35
CA ASN A 115 -12.49 -14.39 -1.69
C ASN A 115 -11.00 -14.31 -2.01
N LEU A 116 -10.12 -14.43 -1.01
CA LEU A 116 -8.68 -14.39 -1.20
C LEU A 116 -8.21 -15.67 -1.89
N LEU A 117 -7.48 -15.53 -3.00
CA LEU A 117 -7.00 -16.68 -3.78
C LEU A 117 -6.21 -17.68 -2.93
N LEU A 118 -5.34 -17.18 -2.03
CA LEU A 118 -4.55 -18.06 -1.18
C LEU A 118 -5.40 -18.78 -0.13
N VAL A 119 -6.47 -18.16 0.40
CA VAL A 119 -7.46 -18.85 1.25
C VAL A 119 -8.17 -19.95 0.46
N GLN A 120 -8.62 -19.68 -0.77
CA GLN A 120 -9.27 -20.68 -1.62
C GLN A 120 -8.36 -21.89 -1.90
N LEU A 121 -7.07 -21.65 -2.14
CA LEU A 121 -6.08 -22.72 -2.30
C LEU A 121 -5.91 -23.52 -1.00
N ILE A 122 -5.89 -22.86 0.16
CA ILE A 122 -5.82 -23.51 1.48
C ILE A 122 -7.05 -24.38 1.70
N GLU A 123 -8.26 -23.89 1.44
CA GLU A 123 -9.51 -24.66 1.62
C GLU A 123 -9.61 -25.84 0.65
N ALA A 124 -9.11 -25.68 -0.58
CA ALA A 124 -9.01 -26.78 -1.54
C ALA A 124 -8.06 -27.89 -1.05
N GLN A 125 -7.03 -27.53 -0.28
CA GLN A 125 -6.09 -28.48 0.33
C GLN A 125 -6.59 -29.07 1.66
N ASP A 126 -7.30 -28.27 2.45
CA ASP A 126 -7.85 -28.61 3.76
C ASP A 126 -9.27 -28.05 3.91
N SER A 127 -10.26 -28.88 3.55
CA SER A 127 -11.68 -28.55 3.66
C SER A 127 -12.18 -28.25 5.09
N SER A 128 -11.38 -28.56 6.12
CA SER A 128 -11.73 -28.23 7.51
C SER A 128 -11.30 -26.82 7.92
N PHE A 129 -10.49 -26.13 7.11
CA PHE A 129 -9.88 -24.85 7.44
C PHE A 129 -10.90 -23.79 7.87
N ALA A 130 -11.92 -23.50 7.05
CA ALA A 130 -12.94 -22.49 7.37
C ALA A 130 -13.78 -22.85 8.61
N THR A 131 -14.10 -24.13 8.80
CA THR A 131 -14.83 -24.58 10.00
C THR A 131 -13.99 -24.41 11.26
N ASN A 132 -12.71 -24.77 11.22
CA ASN A 132 -11.80 -24.56 12.35
C ASN A 132 -11.62 -23.07 12.65
N TYR A 133 -11.47 -22.24 11.62
CA TYR A 133 -11.39 -20.80 11.74
C TYR A 133 -12.61 -20.23 12.47
N ALA A 134 -13.82 -20.60 12.05
CA ALA A 134 -15.06 -20.17 12.68
C ALA A 134 -15.19 -20.62 14.15
N ASN A 135 -14.52 -21.71 14.53
CA ASN A 135 -14.44 -22.21 15.91
C ASN A 135 -13.30 -21.56 16.72
N GLY A 136 -12.65 -20.51 16.20
CA GLY A 136 -11.55 -19.82 16.88
C GLY A 136 -10.24 -20.60 16.86
N GLN A 137 -10.03 -21.46 15.86
CA GLN A 137 -8.80 -22.22 15.67
C GLN A 137 -8.15 -21.87 14.33
N PHE A 138 -6.91 -21.38 14.36
CA PHE A 138 -6.14 -21.08 13.17
C PHE A 138 -4.92 -22.00 13.05
N SER A 139 -4.83 -22.73 11.95
CA SER A 139 -3.66 -23.54 11.59
C SER A 139 -3.55 -23.64 10.08
N LEU A 140 -2.35 -23.36 9.55
CA LEU A 140 -2.07 -23.53 8.12
C LEU A 140 -1.73 -24.98 7.80
N PRO A 141 -2.13 -25.49 6.62
CA PRO A 141 -1.63 -26.77 6.12
C PRO A 141 -0.10 -26.76 6.00
N THR A 142 0.53 -27.90 6.29
CA THR A 142 1.99 -28.03 6.27
C THR A 142 2.55 -28.55 4.95
N SER A 143 1.71 -29.14 4.10
CA SER A 143 2.10 -29.62 2.77
C SER A 143 2.43 -28.46 1.83
N SER A 144 3.30 -28.72 0.86
CA SER A 144 3.56 -27.79 -0.24
C SER A 144 2.58 -28.03 -1.38
N PHE A 145 1.79 -27.02 -1.70
CA PHE A 145 0.80 -27.08 -2.80
C PHE A 145 0.62 -25.74 -3.52
N ILE A 146 1.16 -24.64 -3.00
CA ILE A 146 1.07 -23.32 -3.62
C ILE A 146 2.09 -23.26 -4.75
N GLN A 147 1.62 -23.10 -5.98
CA GLN A 147 2.49 -22.94 -7.15
C GLN A 147 2.99 -21.50 -7.23
N THR A 148 4.31 -21.34 -7.31
CA THR A 148 4.98 -20.04 -7.47
C THR A 148 5.98 -20.07 -8.63
N ASP A 149 6.48 -18.91 -9.01
CA ASP A 149 7.59 -18.72 -9.94
C ASP A 149 8.92 -19.36 -9.45
N ALA A 150 9.04 -19.62 -8.15
CA ALA A 150 10.17 -20.27 -7.51
C ALA A 150 9.92 -21.75 -7.13
N GLY A 151 8.81 -22.35 -7.60
CA GLY A 151 8.43 -23.74 -7.33
C GLY A 151 7.23 -23.88 -6.39
N THR A 152 6.93 -25.11 -5.97
CA THR A 152 5.78 -25.39 -5.09
C THR A 152 6.17 -25.27 -3.61
N VAL A 153 5.48 -24.42 -2.85
CA VAL A 153 5.78 -24.13 -1.44
C VAL A 153 4.57 -24.38 -0.54
N SER A 154 4.81 -24.50 0.77
CA SER A 154 3.75 -24.51 1.79
C SER A 154 3.27 -23.09 2.09
N PRO A 155 2.06 -22.92 2.67
CA PRO A 155 1.57 -21.62 3.12
C PRO A 155 2.53 -20.90 4.07
N SER A 156 3.15 -21.61 5.02
CA SER A 156 4.11 -21.02 5.96
C SER A 156 5.41 -20.57 5.29
N THR A 157 5.86 -21.28 4.25
CA THR A 157 7.00 -20.84 3.44
C THR A 157 6.62 -19.63 2.59
N TRP A 158 5.41 -19.62 2.01
CA TRP A 158 4.90 -18.51 1.21
C TRP A 158 4.79 -17.21 2.01
N THR A 159 4.24 -17.26 3.23
CA THR A 159 4.15 -16.08 4.11
C THR A 159 5.46 -15.71 4.81
N GLY A 160 6.43 -16.64 4.83
CA GLY A 160 7.70 -16.49 5.51
C GLY A 160 8.86 -16.25 4.55
N SER A 161 9.76 -17.21 4.47
CA SER A 161 11.06 -17.07 3.79
C SER A 161 10.98 -16.84 2.27
N SER A 162 9.84 -17.12 1.65
CA SER A 162 9.65 -16.95 0.21
C SER A 162 8.79 -15.75 -0.16
N TYR A 163 8.26 -15.01 0.81
CA TYR A 163 7.46 -13.81 0.56
C TYR A 163 8.34 -12.69 -0.02
N ASP A 164 7.93 -12.15 -1.17
CA ASP A 164 8.68 -11.12 -1.89
C ASP A 164 8.04 -9.73 -1.78
N GLY A 165 6.88 -9.63 -1.14
CA GLY A 165 6.18 -8.36 -0.91
C GLY A 165 7.00 -7.33 -0.14
N ASN A 166 6.84 -6.08 -0.52
CA ASN A 166 7.55 -4.93 0.01
C ASN A 166 6.56 -3.97 0.65
N PRO A 167 6.37 -4.02 1.98
CA PRO A 167 5.34 -3.26 2.71
C PRO A 167 5.63 -1.75 2.78
N ASN A 168 5.61 -1.07 1.63
CA ASN A 168 5.69 0.38 1.53
C ASN A 168 4.34 0.97 1.19
N GLY A 169 4.13 2.20 1.64
CA GLY A 169 2.95 3.00 1.32
C GLY A 169 3.07 3.57 -0.08
N PHE A 170 3.76 4.70 -0.22
CA PHE A 170 4.02 5.36 -1.51
C PHE A 170 5.45 5.08 -1.97
N LYS A 171 5.64 4.12 -2.89
CA LYS A 171 6.91 3.86 -3.59
C LYS A 171 7.03 4.78 -4.81
N LEU A 172 7.86 5.81 -4.68
CA LEU A 172 7.85 7.01 -5.53
C LEU A 172 8.67 6.91 -6.83
N GLY A 173 9.23 5.74 -7.13
CA GLY A 173 10.01 5.53 -8.36
C GLY A 173 10.87 4.29 -8.28
N SER A 174 11.96 4.29 -9.05
CA SER A 174 13.04 3.31 -8.98
C SER A 174 14.38 3.99 -9.21
N ALA A 175 15.48 3.22 -9.21
CA ALA A 175 16.80 3.70 -9.61
C ALA A 175 16.87 4.33 -11.02
N TYR A 176 15.86 4.11 -11.86
CA TYR A 176 15.76 4.69 -13.21
C TYR A 176 14.86 5.93 -13.27
N SER A 177 14.11 6.21 -12.21
CA SER A 177 13.29 7.42 -12.10
C SER A 177 14.16 8.61 -11.64
N THR A 178 14.29 9.60 -12.52
CA THR A 178 15.22 10.74 -12.33
C THR A 178 14.50 12.04 -11.98
N SER A 179 15.26 13.07 -11.60
CA SER A 179 14.75 14.39 -11.20
C SER A 179 13.96 15.14 -12.27
N SER A 180 13.94 14.64 -13.52
CA SER A 180 13.07 15.14 -14.59
C SER A 180 11.58 14.86 -14.36
N ALA A 181 11.25 13.89 -13.49
CA ALA A 181 9.89 13.60 -13.08
C ALA A 181 9.64 14.11 -11.64
N THR A 182 8.43 14.60 -11.40
CA THR A 182 7.98 15.10 -10.10
C THR A 182 6.92 14.19 -9.49
N ARG A 183 7.00 13.99 -8.18
CA ARG A 183 5.92 13.40 -7.37
C ARG A 183 5.38 14.49 -6.47
N THR A 184 4.14 14.88 -6.69
CA THR A 184 3.47 15.93 -5.91
C THR A 184 2.42 15.31 -5.02
N LEU A 185 2.63 15.38 -3.71
CA LEU A 185 1.76 14.80 -2.70
C LEU A 185 1.16 15.93 -1.87
N SER A 186 -0.17 15.98 -1.82
CA SER A 186 -0.93 16.98 -1.07
C SER A 186 -1.98 16.30 -0.19
N TYR A 187 -2.01 16.61 1.11
CA TYR A 187 -2.97 16.01 2.05
C TYR A 187 -2.91 14.47 2.09
N CYS A 188 -1.72 13.88 1.87
CA CYS A 188 -1.54 12.44 1.81
C CYS A 188 -1.15 11.85 3.18
N LEU A 189 -1.59 10.62 3.43
CA LEU A 189 -1.44 9.94 4.72
C LEU A 189 -0.84 8.53 4.54
N ALA A 190 0.16 8.17 5.32
CA ALA A 190 0.70 6.80 5.37
C ALA A 190 0.83 6.30 6.81
N PHE A 191 0.26 5.15 7.15
CA PHE A 191 0.35 4.61 8.51
C PHE A 191 0.33 3.09 8.53
N ASP A 192 0.90 2.50 9.58
CA ASP A 192 0.97 1.04 9.77
C ASP A 192 1.65 0.28 8.61
N GLU A 193 2.49 0.94 7.81
CA GLU A 193 3.33 0.26 6.80
C GLU A 193 4.57 -0.32 7.47
N SER A 194 4.74 -1.65 7.42
CA SER A 194 5.81 -2.31 8.18
C SER A 194 7.23 -1.98 7.68
N LYS A 195 7.40 -1.51 6.43
CA LYS A 195 8.65 -0.92 5.93
C LYS A 195 8.58 0.60 5.88
N LYS A 196 8.01 1.24 4.85
CA LYS A 196 8.17 2.68 4.63
C LYS A 196 6.86 3.35 4.24
N GLY A 197 6.45 4.41 4.93
CA GLY A 197 5.26 5.20 4.58
C GLY A 197 5.43 5.92 3.25
N PHE A 198 6.42 6.81 3.16
CA PHE A 198 6.86 7.42 1.90
C PHE A 198 8.26 6.92 1.53
N ASP A 199 8.39 6.21 0.41
CA ASP A 199 9.62 5.55 -0.04
C ASP A 199 10.16 6.15 -1.34
N ASN A 200 11.42 6.55 -1.35
CA ASN A 200 12.11 6.96 -2.57
C ASN A 200 12.38 5.79 -3.52
N ASN A 201 12.54 4.56 -2.99
CA ASN A 201 12.92 3.36 -3.73
C ASN A 201 14.14 3.52 -4.64
N ASN A 202 15.21 4.10 -4.11
CA ASN A 202 16.44 4.42 -4.84
C ASN A 202 16.27 5.42 -6.00
N SER A 203 15.10 6.05 -6.13
CA SER A 203 14.87 7.08 -7.14
C SER A 203 15.53 8.40 -6.78
N SER A 204 15.70 9.21 -7.82
CA SER A 204 16.18 10.58 -7.73
C SER A 204 15.14 11.58 -8.24
N VAL A 205 13.86 11.19 -8.29
CA VAL A 205 12.76 12.08 -8.72
C VAL A 205 12.70 13.34 -7.88
N THR A 206 12.03 14.35 -8.42
CA THR A 206 11.71 15.57 -7.69
C THR A 206 10.51 15.31 -6.78
N GLY A 207 10.59 15.69 -5.50
CA GLY A 207 9.51 15.57 -4.52
C GLY A 207 8.91 16.92 -4.15
N ASN A 208 7.58 16.99 -4.06
CA ASN A 208 6.85 18.11 -3.47
C ASN A 208 5.81 17.56 -2.48
N PHE A 209 5.98 17.87 -1.20
CA PHE A 209 5.16 17.39 -0.10
C PHE A 209 4.48 18.57 0.59
N ASN A 210 3.15 18.57 0.60
CA ASN A 210 2.34 19.58 1.26
C ASN A 210 1.25 18.92 2.11
N HIS A 211 1.19 19.22 3.41
CA HIS A 211 0.23 18.59 4.31
C HIS A 211 0.33 17.05 4.23
N CYS A 212 1.52 16.48 4.37
CA CYS A 212 1.69 15.03 4.40
C CYS A 212 1.89 14.57 5.85
N ILE A 213 1.27 13.45 6.24
CA ILE A 213 1.42 12.86 7.57
C ILE A 213 1.81 11.39 7.42
N ALA A 214 2.81 10.95 8.20
CA ALA A 214 3.13 9.53 8.32
C ALA A 214 3.39 9.13 9.77
N PHE A 215 2.79 8.04 10.23
CA PHE A 215 3.00 7.55 11.59
C PHE A 215 2.91 6.03 11.72
N ASP A 216 3.51 5.48 12.78
CA ASP A 216 3.49 4.04 13.09
C ASP A 216 3.99 3.15 11.92
N ASN A 217 4.80 3.69 11.02
CA ASN A 217 5.46 2.95 9.95
C ASN A 217 6.85 2.46 10.37
N GLY A 218 7.48 1.59 9.60
CA GLY A 218 8.91 1.28 9.78
C GLY A 218 9.78 2.53 9.68
N TYR A 219 9.69 3.23 8.54
CA TYR A 219 10.14 4.60 8.34
C TYR A 219 8.91 5.42 7.94
N ASN A 220 8.68 6.57 8.58
CA ASN A 220 7.64 7.47 8.11
C ASN A 220 8.04 8.10 6.77
N TYR A 221 9.27 8.59 6.69
CA TYR A 221 9.84 9.20 5.49
C TYR A 221 11.21 8.61 5.17
N TYR A 222 11.30 7.85 4.07
CA TYR A 222 12.57 7.43 3.46
C TYR A 222 12.71 8.12 2.11
N ILE A 223 13.17 9.37 2.11
CA ILE A 223 13.06 10.33 1.00
C ILE A 223 14.41 10.67 0.38
N GLN A 224 15.54 10.46 1.05
CA GLN A 224 16.86 10.67 0.43
C GLN A 224 17.09 9.67 -0.72
N PRO A 225 17.58 10.07 -1.93
CA PRO A 225 18.17 11.36 -2.29
C PRO A 225 17.27 12.26 -3.18
N LEU A 226 15.95 12.22 -3.02
CA LEU A 226 15.02 13.02 -3.82
C LEU A 226 15.41 14.51 -3.83
N THR A 227 15.24 15.16 -4.99
CA THR A 227 15.34 16.62 -5.07
C THR A 227 14.05 17.23 -4.56
N ILE A 228 14.07 18.00 -3.48
CA ILE A 228 12.84 18.55 -2.90
C ILE A 228 12.61 19.97 -3.40
N THR A 229 11.42 20.22 -3.93
CA THR A 229 10.97 21.55 -4.41
C THR A 229 9.83 22.12 -3.57
N GLY A 230 9.17 21.30 -2.76
CA GLY A 230 8.16 21.71 -1.80
C GLY A 230 8.18 20.81 -0.56
N TRP A 231 8.19 21.42 0.62
CA TRP A 231 8.18 20.73 1.91
C TRP A 231 7.49 21.60 2.96
N SER A 232 6.17 21.46 3.07
CA SER A 232 5.35 22.33 3.91
C SER A 232 4.31 21.51 4.66
N ALA A 233 4.15 21.77 5.96
CA ALA A 233 3.22 21.04 6.82
C ALA A 233 3.43 19.51 6.74
N VAL A 234 4.68 19.06 6.82
CA VAL A 234 5.04 17.63 6.80
C VAL A 234 5.23 17.15 8.23
N TYR A 235 4.41 16.18 8.64
CA TYR A 235 4.37 15.66 10.00
C TYR A 235 4.66 14.18 10.07
N GLY A 236 5.25 13.76 11.18
CA GLY A 236 5.45 12.35 11.46
C GLY A 236 5.83 12.05 12.89
N PHE A 237 5.44 10.86 13.34
CA PHE A 237 5.63 10.40 14.71
C PHE A 237 5.63 8.88 14.78
N SER A 238 6.25 8.33 15.83
CA SER A 238 6.20 6.89 16.15
C SER A 238 6.65 5.93 15.03
N GLY A 239 7.51 6.37 14.10
CA GLY A 239 8.18 5.44 13.19
C GLY A 239 9.17 4.56 13.96
N THR A 240 9.30 3.28 13.58
CA THR A 240 10.23 2.36 14.27
C THR A 240 11.69 2.72 14.02
N SER A 241 11.96 3.42 12.91
CA SER A 241 13.25 3.95 12.50
C SER A 241 13.18 5.44 12.22
N SER A 242 14.30 6.14 12.42
CA SER A 242 14.42 7.57 12.10
C SER A 242 14.30 7.85 10.61
N ASP A 243 13.62 8.94 10.26
CA ASP A 243 13.45 9.41 8.89
C ASP A 243 14.80 9.60 8.16
N LYS A 244 14.79 9.35 6.85
CA LYS A 244 15.91 9.57 5.92
C LYS A 244 15.57 10.70 4.97
N LEU A 245 15.99 11.91 5.30
CA LEU A 245 15.65 13.12 4.55
C LEU A 245 16.90 13.72 3.87
N PRO A 246 16.74 14.39 2.71
CA PRO A 246 17.78 15.26 2.18
C PRO A 246 18.18 16.37 3.17
N SER A 247 19.42 16.86 3.08
CA SER A 247 19.92 17.92 3.95
C SER A 247 19.04 19.18 3.88
N GLY A 248 18.79 19.80 5.03
CA GLY A 248 18.00 21.04 5.14
C GLY A 248 16.49 20.83 5.32
N TYR A 249 16.00 19.57 5.33
CA TYR A 249 14.59 19.25 5.54
C TYR A 249 14.38 18.53 6.88
N SER A 250 13.22 18.76 7.50
CA SER A 250 12.83 18.15 8.77
C SER A 250 11.33 17.82 8.80
N VAL A 251 10.98 16.77 9.53
CA VAL A 251 9.59 16.38 9.79
C VAL A 251 9.18 16.94 11.14
N SER A 252 7.99 17.55 11.21
CA SER A 252 7.45 18.06 12.47
C SER A 252 6.75 16.95 13.24
N THR A 253 7.09 16.79 14.52
CA THR A 253 6.40 15.84 15.41
C THR A 253 5.32 16.57 16.19
N PRO A 254 4.03 16.21 16.06
CA PRO A 254 2.95 16.82 16.84
C PRO A 254 3.06 16.50 18.33
N SER A 255 2.34 17.26 19.17
CA SER A 255 2.23 16.95 20.60
C SER A 255 1.60 15.57 20.83
N THR A 256 1.88 14.94 21.97
CA THR A 256 1.34 13.59 22.28
C THR A 256 -0.19 13.55 22.24
N SER A 257 -0.88 14.58 22.75
CA SER A 257 -2.34 14.68 22.67
C SER A 257 -2.85 14.84 21.23
N THR A 258 -2.12 15.59 20.39
CA THR A 258 -2.41 15.69 18.96
C THR A 258 -2.22 14.34 18.27
N GLN A 259 -1.15 13.60 18.56
CA GLN A 259 -0.91 12.28 18.00
C GLN A 259 -2.04 11.30 18.36
N SER A 260 -2.50 11.27 19.62
CA SER A 260 -3.64 10.46 20.03
C SER A 260 -4.94 10.84 19.30
N SER A 261 -5.17 12.14 19.09
CA SER A 261 -6.34 12.63 18.36
C SER A 261 -6.30 12.26 16.87
N ILE A 262 -5.11 12.35 16.24
CA ILE A 262 -4.87 11.90 14.88
C ILE A 262 -5.18 10.41 14.76
N ARG A 263 -4.60 9.55 15.60
CA ARG A 263 -4.85 8.10 15.58
C ARG A 263 -6.34 7.78 15.69
N SER A 264 -7.03 8.38 16.65
CA SER A 264 -8.47 8.12 16.85
C SER A 264 -9.30 8.52 15.64
N THR A 265 -8.98 9.65 15.00
CA THR A 265 -9.70 10.14 13.81
C THR A 265 -9.40 9.26 12.60
N VAL A 266 -8.13 8.88 12.42
CA VAL A 266 -7.69 8.00 11.35
C VAL A 266 -8.33 6.63 11.46
N GLU A 267 -8.32 6.03 12.65
CA GLU A 267 -8.92 4.73 12.90
C GLU A 267 -10.42 4.72 12.59
N SER A 268 -11.16 5.72 13.07
CA SER A 268 -12.59 5.84 12.78
C SER A 268 -12.88 6.00 11.28
N THR A 269 -12.06 6.78 10.57
CA THR A 269 -12.23 7.03 9.14
C THR A 269 -11.88 5.80 8.30
N LYS A 270 -10.75 5.15 8.63
CA LYS A 270 -10.31 3.87 8.05
C LYS A 270 -11.41 2.83 8.14
N ASN A 271 -11.98 2.64 9.33
CA ASN A 271 -13.02 1.64 9.55
C ASN A 271 -14.30 1.95 8.77
N ALA A 272 -14.66 3.23 8.59
CA ALA A 272 -15.79 3.63 7.76
C ALA A 272 -15.56 3.36 6.25
N ILE A 273 -14.33 3.59 5.76
CA ILE A 273 -13.93 3.27 4.38
C ILE A 273 -14.00 1.75 4.14
N ILE A 274 -13.39 0.97 5.03
CA ILE A 274 -13.39 -0.50 4.95
C ILE A 274 -14.82 -1.05 4.98
N ALA A 275 -15.65 -0.63 5.93
CA ALA A 275 -17.03 -1.08 6.05
C ALA A 275 -17.86 -0.75 4.80
N SER A 276 -17.63 0.42 4.20
CA SER A 276 -18.29 0.79 2.93
C SER A 276 -17.90 -0.17 1.81
N CYS A 277 -16.59 -0.44 1.65
CA CYS A 277 -16.09 -1.31 0.60
C CYS A 277 -16.53 -2.76 0.78
N GLN A 278 -16.52 -3.29 2.01
CA GLN A 278 -17.05 -4.62 2.34
C GLN A 278 -18.54 -4.74 2.01
N ALA A 279 -19.31 -3.66 2.16
CA ALA A 279 -20.70 -3.58 1.74
C ALA A 279 -20.89 -3.32 0.22
N ASN A 280 -19.82 -3.40 -0.58
CA ASN A 280 -19.81 -3.11 -2.02
C ASN A 280 -20.26 -1.69 -2.37
N LYS A 281 -19.92 -0.71 -1.51
CA LYS A 281 -20.25 0.70 -1.70
C LYS A 281 -18.98 1.52 -1.83
N ILE A 282 -18.99 2.46 -2.77
CA ILE A 282 -17.91 3.44 -2.93
C ILE A 282 -18.03 4.47 -1.80
N PRO A 283 -16.98 4.68 -0.98
CA PRO A 283 -17.00 5.67 0.10
C PRO A 283 -17.07 7.12 -0.42
N GLY A 284 -16.65 7.35 -1.67
CA GLY A 284 -16.67 8.66 -2.31
C GLY A 284 -15.55 9.55 -1.78
N LYS A 285 -15.84 10.85 -1.64
CA LYS A 285 -14.90 11.86 -1.16
C LYS A 285 -14.78 11.82 0.36
N VAL A 286 -13.86 11.02 0.89
CA VAL A 286 -13.58 10.95 2.34
C VAL A 286 -12.27 11.65 2.66
N THR A 287 -12.28 12.54 3.65
CA THR A 287 -11.08 13.17 4.18
C THR A 287 -10.83 12.68 5.60
N PHE A 288 -9.56 12.46 5.95
CA PHE A 288 -9.18 12.07 7.30
C PHE A 288 -9.29 13.22 8.32
N ASN A 289 -9.42 14.48 7.88
CA ASN A 289 -9.64 15.66 8.73
C ASN A 289 -8.62 15.81 9.88
N ILE A 290 -7.35 15.56 9.58
CA ILE A 290 -6.21 15.56 10.52
C ILE A 290 -5.25 16.75 10.33
N PHE A 291 -5.72 17.80 9.66
CA PHE A 291 -4.97 19.04 9.38
C PHE A 291 -5.66 20.25 10.02
#